data_AF-A0A2E0X9F8-F1
#
_entry.id   AF-A0A2E0X9F8-F1
#
_cell.length_a   1.000
_cell.length_b   1.000
_cell.length_c   1.000
_cell.angle_alpha   90.00
_cell.angle_beta   90.00
_cell.angle_gamma   90.00
#
_symmetry.space_group_name_H-M   'P 1'
#
loop_
_entity.id
_entity.type
_entity.pdbx_description
1 polymer ?
#
loop_
_entity_poly.entity_id
_entity_poly.type
_entity_poly.pdbx_seq_one_letter_code
_entity_poly.pdbx_strand_id
1 'polypeptide(L)'
;MRSFAVAVVCITLSAAARAEQVEHLPSPPGTVDDSECAACEPQLVTTLAQRQLSHYLYVTYPNYQAELAARVKMAQANIDMLAARLEAYRPFRSFRHYSPTWTAQQDTRLALLAAQQDLDALRRIEAELPRYHRENVARLTAALR
;
A
#
# COMPACT_ATOMS: atom_id res chain seq x y z
N MET A 1 -0.66 -18.51 3.43
CA MET A 1 0.30 -17.69 2.63
C MET A 1 -0.06 -17.73 1.15
N ARG A 2 -1.17 -17.10 0.72
CA ARG A 2 -1.60 -17.07 -0.70
C ARG A 2 -2.35 -15.79 -1.12
N SER A 3 -2.23 -14.70 -0.35
CA SER A 3 -3.07 -13.50 -0.57
C SER A 3 -2.30 -12.24 -0.98
N PHE A 4 -1.00 -12.36 -1.30
CA PHE A 4 -0.17 -11.21 -1.72
C PHE A 4 0.00 -11.06 -3.24
N ALA A 5 -0.54 -11.98 -4.05
CA ALA A 5 -0.27 -12.02 -5.50
C ALA A 5 -1.30 -11.28 -6.37
N VAL A 6 -2.41 -10.78 -5.83
CA VAL A 6 -3.53 -10.28 -6.66
C VAL A 6 -3.42 -8.79 -7.02
N ALA A 7 -2.61 -8.01 -6.29
CA ALA A 7 -2.53 -6.55 -6.51
C ALA A 7 -1.56 -6.12 -7.64
N VAL A 8 -0.78 -7.02 -8.23
CA VAL A 8 0.26 -6.68 -9.24
C VAL A 8 -0.24 -6.82 -10.69
N VAL A 9 -1.43 -7.39 -10.92
CA VAL A 9 -1.90 -7.73 -12.29
C VAL A 9 -2.73 -6.60 -12.95
N CYS A 10 -3.18 -5.58 -12.22
CA CYS A 10 -4.08 -4.56 -12.80
C CYS A 10 -3.40 -3.35 -13.47
N ILE A 11 -2.06 -3.27 -13.52
CA ILE A 11 -1.36 -2.09 -14.10
C ILE A 11 -0.92 -2.33 -15.57
N THR A 12 -1.02 -3.55 -16.11
CA THR A 12 -0.50 -3.85 -17.46
C THR A 12 -1.52 -3.79 -18.61
N LEU A 13 -2.80 -3.47 -18.34
CA LEU A 13 -3.87 -3.55 -19.35
C LEU A 13 -4.35 -2.21 -19.94
N SER A 14 -3.68 -1.09 -19.67
CA SER A 14 -4.06 0.23 -20.23
C SER A 14 -3.21 0.70 -21.42
N ALA A 15 -2.29 -0.12 -21.94
CA ALA A 15 -1.38 0.29 -23.03
C ALA A 15 -1.82 -0.18 -24.44
N ALA A 16 -2.88 -0.97 -24.58
CA ALA A 16 -3.23 -1.63 -25.84
C ALA A 16 -4.36 -0.95 -26.66
N ALA A 17 -4.82 0.24 -26.29
CA ALA A 17 -5.98 0.89 -26.93
C ALA A 17 -5.65 2.18 -27.72
N ARG A 18 -4.40 2.32 -28.21
CA ARG A 18 -3.96 3.49 -29.00
C ARG A 18 -3.13 3.16 -30.24
N ALA A 19 -3.30 1.97 -30.80
CA ALA A 19 -2.59 1.51 -31.99
C ALA A 19 -3.47 1.49 -33.25
N GLU A 20 -4.45 2.38 -33.35
CA GLU A 20 -5.35 2.44 -34.50
C GLU A 20 -5.60 3.90 -34.90
N GLN A 21 -4.63 4.49 -35.61
CA GLN A 21 -4.86 5.54 -36.60
C GLN A 21 -3.52 5.99 -37.21
N VAL A 22 -3.58 6.31 -38.50
CA VAL A 22 -2.57 6.97 -39.34
C VAL A 22 -1.67 6.03 -40.17
N GLU A 23 -2.30 5.35 -41.13
CA GLU A 23 -1.68 5.15 -42.46
C GLU A 23 -2.03 6.36 -43.34
N HIS A 24 -1.09 7.27 -43.57
CA HIS A 24 -0.82 7.83 -44.90
C HIS A 24 0.34 8.84 -44.87
N LEU A 25 1.20 8.72 -45.90
CA LEU A 25 2.09 9.73 -46.51
C LEU A 25 3.60 9.69 -46.15
N PRO A 26 4.46 10.12 -47.10
CA PRO A 26 5.63 9.39 -47.57
C PRO A 26 6.95 9.91 -46.97
N SER A 27 8.00 9.09 -47.09
CA SER A 27 9.40 9.45 -46.86
C SER A 27 10.06 9.97 -48.16
N PRO A 28 11.30 10.50 -48.13
CA PRO A 28 12.01 11.45 -47.23
C PRO A 28 12.50 12.68 -48.10
N PRO A 29 13.44 13.62 -47.77
CA PRO A 29 14.78 13.42 -47.18
C PRO A 29 15.22 14.49 -46.15
N GLY A 30 16.15 14.11 -45.29
CA GLY A 30 16.83 15.02 -44.39
C GLY A 30 17.62 14.24 -43.38
N THR A 31 18.85 13.89 -43.73
CA THR A 31 19.87 13.49 -42.75
C THR A 31 20.14 14.71 -41.88
N VAL A 32 19.39 14.82 -40.79
CA VAL A 32 19.71 15.72 -39.69
C VAL A 32 20.85 15.06 -38.93
N ASP A 33 21.94 15.79 -38.73
CA ASP A 33 23.09 15.36 -37.94
C ASP A 33 22.62 14.85 -36.56
N ASP A 34 22.65 13.53 -36.37
CA ASP A 34 22.30 12.84 -35.12
C ASP A 34 23.41 12.97 -34.04
N SER A 35 24.14 14.08 -34.00
CA SER A 35 25.38 14.20 -33.21
C SER A 35 25.29 15.08 -31.95
N GLU A 36 24.13 15.59 -31.54
CA GLU A 36 24.06 16.52 -30.39
C GLU A 36 23.18 16.08 -29.20
N CYS A 37 22.42 14.99 -29.27
CA CYS A 37 21.51 14.61 -28.17
C CYS A 37 22.04 13.58 -27.14
N ALA A 38 23.26 13.07 -27.27
CA ALA A 38 23.81 12.12 -26.29
C ALA A 38 24.16 12.77 -24.93
N ALA A 39 24.28 14.10 -24.87
CA ALA A 39 24.63 14.84 -23.66
C ALA A 39 23.42 15.28 -22.81
N CYS A 40 22.20 15.24 -23.36
CA CYS A 40 20.97 15.65 -22.65
C CYS A 40 20.39 14.55 -21.74
N GLU A 41 20.64 13.27 -22.04
CA GLU A 41 20.11 12.14 -21.27
C GLU A 41 20.58 12.10 -19.79
N PRO A 42 21.87 12.31 -19.44
CA PRO A 42 22.30 12.21 -18.04
C PRO A 42 21.69 13.30 -17.14
N GLN A 43 21.40 14.48 -17.67
CA GLN A 43 20.76 15.57 -16.92
C GLN A 43 19.25 15.30 -16.68
N LEU A 44 18.57 14.66 -17.64
CA LEU A 44 17.18 14.22 -17.48
C LEU A 44 17.05 13.10 -16.43
N VAL A 45 17.97 12.14 -16.42
CA VAL A 45 17.94 11.04 -15.44
C VAL A 45 18.16 11.56 -14.01
N THR A 46 19.12 12.46 -13.81
CA THR A 46 19.40 13.05 -12.49
C THR A 46 18.25 13.92 -11.97
N THR A 47 17.63 14.73 -12.82
CA THR A 47 16.46 15.55 -12.44
C THR A 47 15.24 14.70 -12.09
N LEU A 48 14.99 13.61 -12.83
CA LEU A 48 13.91 12.67 -12.51
C LEU A 48 14.15 11.93 -11.19
N ALA A 49 15.37 11.42 -10.95
CA ALA A 49 15.72 10.76 -9.70
C ALA A 49 15.60 11.71 -8.50
N GLN A 50 15.97 12.99 -8.66
CA GLN A 50 15.85 13.98 -7.59
C GLN A 50 14.39 14.31 -7.29
N ARG A 51 13.55 14.37 -8.33
CA ARG A 51 12.09 14.51 -8.18
C ARG A 51 11.47 13.29 -7.51
N GLN A 52 11.93 12.08 -7.79
CA GLN A 52 11.45 10.86 -7.13
C GLN A 52 11.82 10.85 -5.65
N LEU A 53 13.05 11.26 -5.31
CA LEU A 53 13.48 11.38 -3.91
C LEU A 53 12.64 12.42 -3.15
N SER A 54 12.45 13.61 -3.71
CA SER A 54 11.65 14.65 -3.06
C SER A 54 10.19 14.22 -2.91
N HIS A 55 9.60 13.63 -3.94
CA HIS A 55 8.25 13.07 -3.87
C HIS A 55 8.14 12.01 -2.77
N TYR A 56 9.12 11.10 -2.66
CA TYR A 56 9.11 10.08 -1.62
C TYR A 56 9.14 10.70 -0.21
N LEU A 57 10.03 11.66 0.03
CA LEU A 57 10.23 12.28 1.34
C LEU A 57 9.03 13.12 1.80
N TYR A 58 8.45 13.90 0.89
CA TYR A 58 7.45 14.91 1.25
C TYR A 58 6.01 14.49 0.99
N VAL A 59 5.79 13.45 0.16
CA VAL A 59 4.44 12.99 -0.20
C VAL A 59 4.25 11.54 0.22
N THR A 60 5.04 10.63 -0.33
CA THR A 60 4.79 9.19 -0.19
C THR A 60 4.97 8.71 1.24
N TYR A 61 6.09 9.04 1.89
CA TYR A 61 6.39 8.54 3.24
C TYR A 61 5.45 9.10 4.32
N PRO A 62 5.15 10.42 4.36
CA PRO A 62 4.15 10.96 5.29
C PRO A 62 2.76 10.34 5.10
N ASN A 63 2.36 10.07 3.85
CA ASN A 63 1.09 9.41 3.57
C ASN A 63 1.04 7.99 4.13
N TYR A 64 2.12 7.21 3.98
CA TYR A 64 2.20 5.88 4.60
C TYR A 64 2.10 5.93 6.12
N GLN A 65 2.75 6.91 6.77
CA GLN A 65 2.65 7.10 8.21
C GLN A 65 1.21 7.42 8.64
N ALA A 66 0.57 8.38 7.95
CA ALA A 66 -0.79 8.79 8.25
C ALA A 66 -1.80 7.65 8.03
N GLU A 67 -1.66 6.91 6.93
CA GLU A 67 -2.51 5.76 6.63
C GLU A 67 -2.35 4.64 7.66
N LEU A 68 -1.11 4.32 8.05
CA LEU A 68 -0.85 3.30 9.06
C LEU A 68 -1.43 3.70 10.42
N ALA A 69 -1.24 4.94 10.85
CA ALA A 69 -1.81 5.46 12.08
C ALA A 69 -3.35 5.40 12.07
N ALA A 70 -3.98 5.74 10.93
CA ALA A 70 -5.42 5.63 10.77
C ALA A 70 -5.91 4.16 10.88
N ARG A 71 -5.20 3.22 10.25
CA ARG A 71 -5.50 1.78 10.34
C ARG A 71 -5.37 1.25 11.76
N VAL A 72 -4.30 1.63 12.48
CA VAL A 72 -4.10 1.27 13.90
C VAL A 72 -5.26 1.79 14.76
N LYS A 73 -5.65 3.06 14.55
CA LYS A 73 -6.78 3.66 15.28
C LYS A 73 -8.10 2.92 15.01
N MET A 74 -8.37 2.56 13.75
CA MET A 74 -9.57 1.80 13.38
C MET A 74 -9.55 0.38 13.98
N ALA A 75 -8.41 -0.30 13.95
CA ALA A 75 -8.24 -1.62 14.55
C ALA A 75 -8.49 -1.59 16.07
N GLN A 76 -7.96 -0.57 16.76
CA GLN A 76 -8.23 -0.39 18.19
C GLN A 76 -9.72 -0.13 18.47
N ALA A 77 -10.37 0.74 17.69
CA ALA A 77 -11.80 0.99 17.83
C ALA A 77 -12.65 -0.27 17.61
N ASN A 78 -12.26 -1.14 16.68
CA ASN A 78 -12.92 -2.43 16.45
C ASN A 78 -12.78 -3.37 17.66
N ILE A 79 -11.59 -3.44 18.26
CA ILE A 79 -11.36 -4.19 19.51
C ILE A 79 -12.26 -3.68 20.63
N ASP A 80 -12.30 -2.35 20.84
CA ASP A 80 -13.09 -1.74 21.90
C ASP A 80 -14.60 -2.01 21.72
N MET A 81 -15.09 -1.91 20.47
CA MET A 81 -16.47 -2.26 20.12
C MET A 81 -16.79 -3.73 20.41
N LEU A 82 -15.92 -4.66 20.00
CA LEU A 82 -16.10 -6.10 20.23
C LEU A 82 -16.04 -6.45 21.71
N ALA A 83 -15.13 -5.82 22.47
CA ALA A 83 -15.05 -5.97 23.92
C ALA A 83 -16.33 -5.48 24.62
N ALA A 84 -16.85 -4.31 24.24
CA ALA A 84 -18.12 -3.80 24.75
C ALA A 84 -19.28 -4.75 24.44
N ARG A 85 -19.31 -5.33 23.23
CA ARG A 85 -20.32 -6.32 22.85
C ARG A 85 -20.24 -7.61 23.67
N LEU A 86 -19.03 -8.06 24.04
CA LEU A 86 -18.87 -9.21 24.93
C LEU A 86 -19.38 -8.94 26.35
N GLU A 87 -19.18 -7.73 26.87
CA GLU A 87 -19.77 -7.33 28.15
C GLU A 87 -21.30 -7.28 28.08
N ALA A 88 -21.88 -6.88 26.95
CA ALA A 88 -23.33 -6.94 26.74
C ALA A 88 -23.90 -8.37 26.80
N TYR A 89 -23.10 -9.40 26.48
CA TYR A 89 -23.50 -10.80 26.62
C TYR A 89 -23.36 -11.36 28.04
N ARG A 90 -22.74 -10.62 28.97
CA ARG A 90 -22.50 -11.06 30.36
C ARG A 90 -23.77 -11.52 31.11
N PRO A 91 -24.94 -10.85 30.98
CA PRO A 91 -26.18 -11.30 31.62
C PRO A 91 -26.66 -12.68 31.16
N PHE A 92 -26.24 -13.13 29.96
CA PHE A 92 -26.71 -14.37 29.36
C PHE A 92 -25.82 -15.58 29.65
N ARG A 93 -24.79 -15.44 30.50
CA ARG A 93 -23.87 -16.54 30.84
C ARG A 93 -24.52 -17.72 31.55
N SER A 94 -25.69 -17.51 32.17
CA SER A 94 -26.46 -18.55 32.86
C SER A 94 -27.31 -19.43 31.93
N PHE A 95 -27.48 -19.05 30.67
CA PHE A 95 -28.25 -19.85 29.70
C PHE A 95 -27.37 -20.96 29.12
N ARG A 96 -27.96 -22.14 28.90
CA ARG A 96 -27.26 -23.35 28.41
C ARG A 96 -26.42 -23.08 27.15
N HIS A 97 -25.35 -23.86 26.98
CA HIS A 97 -24.37 -23.80 25.89
C HIS A 97 -24.90 -24.03 24.46
N TYR A 98 -26.22 -24.21 24.28
CA TYR A 98 -26.86 -24.41 22.97
C TYR A 98 -27.85 -23.29 22.61
N SER A 99 -27.78 -22.17 23.33
CA SER A 99 -28.59 -20.98 23.02
C SER A 99 -27.96 -20.17 21.87
N PRO A 100 -28.77 -19.50 21.03
CA PRO A 100 -28.24 -18.58 20.00
C PRO A 100 -27.34 -17.48 20.57
N THR A 101 -27.61 -17.04 21.80
CA THR A 101 -26.80 -16.04 22.52
C THR A 101 -25.41 -16.59 22.89
N TRP A 102 -25.30 -17.86 23.23
CA TRP A 102 -24.00 -18.51 23.46
C TRP A 102 -23.16 -18.54 22.18
N THR A 103 -23.73 -18.96 21.05
CA THR A 103 -23.02 -19.00 19.76
C THR A 103 -22.55 -17.60 19.36
N ALA A 104 -23.44 -16.61 19.41
CA ALA A 104 -23.09 -15.22 19.10
C ALA A 104 -21.97 -14.66 20.01
N GLN A 105 -21.95 -15.05 21.29
CA GLN A 105 -20.87 -14.69 22.20
C GLN A 105 -19.53 -15.33 21.78
N GLN A 106 -19.53 -16.61 21.39
CA GLN A 106 -18.30 -17.28 20.91
C GLN A 106 -17.80 -16.66 19.61
N ASP A 107 -18.69 -16.37 18.66
CA ASP A 107 -18.33 -15.71 17.40
C ASP A 107 -17.70 -14.33 17.67
N THR A 108 -18.26 -13.58 18.62
CA THR A 108 -17.71 -12.27 19.02
C THR A 108 -16.34 -12.42 19.68
N ARG A 109 -16.09 -13.49 20.46
CA ARG A 109 -14.76 -13.76 21.03
C ARG A 109 -13.73 -14.09 19.96
N LEU A 110 -14.11 -14.91 18.97
CA LEU A 110 -13.24 -15.22 17.85
C LEU A 110 -12.93 -13.97 17.03
N ALA A 111 -13.93 -13.13 16.77
CA ALA A 111 -13.74 -11.85 16.10
C ALA A 111 -12.81 -10.91 16.89
N LEU A 112 -12.92 -10.86 18.22
CA LEU A 112 -12.03 -10.07 19.07
C LEU A 112 -10.58 -10.54 18.97
N LEU A 113 -10.36 -11.86 19.00
CA LEU A 113 -9.03 -12.44 18.86
C LEU A 113 -8.43 -12.16 17.49
N ALA A 114 -9.21 -12.24 16.42
CA ALA A 114 -8.78 -11.86 15.08
C ALA A 114 -8.41 -10.37 15.00
N ALA A 115 -9.25 -9.49 15.57
CA ALA A 115 -8.97 -8.05 15.60
C ALA A 115 -7.70 -7.70 16.37
N GLN A 116 -7.41 -8.42 17.47
CA GLN A 116 -6.15 -8.29 18.22
C GLN A 116 -4.94 -8.70 17.37
N GLN A 117 -5.04 -9.82 16.65
CA GLN A 117 -3.97 -10.28 15.76
C GLN A 117 -3.71 -9.28 14.62
N ASP A 118 -4.77 -8.67 14.07
CA ASP A 118 -4.65 -7.62 13.06
C ASP A 118 -3.94 -6.37 13.60
N LEU A 119 -4.29 -5.94 14.82
CA LEU A 119 -3.61 -4.82 15.48
C LEU A 119 -2.12 -5.12 15.71
N ASP A 120 -1.77 -6.33 16.14
CA ASP A 120 -0.39 -6.75 16.34
C ASP A 120 0.38 -6.86 15.02
N ALA A 121 -0.29 -7.23 13.92
CA ALA A 121 0.30 -7.16 12.58
C ALA A 121 0.58 -5.71 12.15
N LEU A 122 -0.36 -4.79 12.38
CA LEU A 122 -0.16 -3.37 12.08
C LEU A 122 0.98 -2.75 12.90
N ARG A 123 1.09 -3.08 14.18
CA ARG A 123 2.20 -2.63 15.05
C ARG A 123 3.56 -3.14 14.59
N ARG A 124 3.63 -4.35 14.04
CA ARG A 124 4.86 -4.87 13.43
C ARG A 124 5.25 -4.08 12.19
N ILE A 125 4.28 -3.77 11.33
CA ILE A 125 4.49 -2.92 10.15
C ILE A 125 4.97 -1.52 10.58
N GLU A 126 4.39 -0.97 11.65
CA GLU A 126 4.80 0.33 12.22
C GLU A 126 6.25 0.31 12.70
N ALA A 127 6.67 -0.77 13.37
CA ALA A 127 8.05 -0.95 13.81
C ALA A 127 9.04 -1.12 12.63
N GLU A 128 8.60 -1.69 11.51
CA GLU A 128 9.43 -1.89 10.31
C GLU A 128 9.51 -0.64 9.41
N LEU A 129 8.54 0.27 9.51
CA LEU A 129 8.43 1.46 8.65
C LEU A 129 9.69 2.35 8.63
N PRO A 130 10.39 2.62 9.76
CA PRO A 130 11.62 3.39 9.74
C PRO A 130 12.77 2.70 9.01
N ARG A 131 12.82 1.36 9.05
CA ARG A 131 13.81 0.59 8.30
C ARG A 131 13.52 0.68 6.80
N TYR A 132 12.27 0.46 6.42
CA TYR A 132 11.81 0.62 5.04
C TYR A 132 12.12 2.03 4.50
N HIS A 133 11.96 3.07 5.32
CA HIS A 133 12.34 4.44 4.97
C HIS A 133 13.82 4.57 4.62
N ARG A 134 14.71 4.11 5.51
CA ARG A 134 16.16 4.19 5.28
C ARG A 134 16.58 3.44 4.02
N GLU A 135 16.03 2.24 3.80
CA GLU A 135 16.34 1.43 2.62
C GLU A 135 15.89 2.12 1.32
N ASN A 136 14.71 2.75 1.31
CA ASN A 136 14.23 3.49 0.13
C ASN A 136 15.03 4.77 -0.13
N VAL A 137 15.37 5.53 0.91
CA VAL A 137 16.22 6.71 0.77
C VAL A 137 17.59 6.30 0.24
N ALA A 138 18.20 5.25 0.78
CA ALA A 138 19.48 4.73 0.29
C ALA A 138 19.41 4.32 -1.19
N ARG A 139 18.34 3.62 -1.59
CA ARG A 139 18.13 3.22 -2.99
C ARG A 139 17.96 4.42 -3.93
N LEU A 140 17.12 5.39 -3.54
CA LEU A 140 16.84 6.58 -4.37
C LEU A 140 18.04 7.51 -4.46
N THR A 141 18.83 7.60 -3.38
CA THR A 141 20.09 8.37 -3.39
C THR A 141 21.21 7.68 -4.15
N ALA A 142 21.24 6.34 -4.19
CA ALA A 142 22.18 5.59 -5.03
C ALA A 142 21.91 5.81 -6.53
N ALA A 143 20.64 6.02 -6.93
CA ALA A 143 20.27 6.34 -8.31
C ALA A 143 20.66 7.76 -8.76
N LEU A 144 21.15 8.61 -7.84
CA LEU A 144 21.64 9.96 -8.13
C LEU A 144 23.16 10.02 -8.34
N ARG A 145 23.88 8.92 -8.09
CA ARG A 145 25.34 8.82 -8.24
C ARG A 145 25.68 8.12 -9.54
#